data_AF-A0A7C1ENK1-F1
#
_entry.id   AF-A0A7C1ENK1-F1
#
_cell.length_a   1.000
_cell.length_b   1.000
_cell.length_c   1.000
_cell.angle_alpha   90.00
_cell.angle_beta   90.00
_cell.angle_gamma   90.00
#
_symmetry.space_group_name_H-M   'P 1'
#
loop_
_entity.id
_entity.type
_entity.pdbx_description
1 polymer ?
#
loop_
_entity_poly.entity_id
_entity_poly.type
_entity_poly.pdbx_seq_one_letter_code
_entity_poly.pdbx_strand_id
1 'polypeptide(L)'
;MHLTMETIRAAHNLTIELGPTTWRLFNGTPSADSGAVLPLVEARQEGVFCIPAFAQARQLPANGQLMPADIARVVVGWAAESHNWHLGLLLAAHPNSDFKMRWCGLASWPSGPASEHVTQAKLAGQSLARILDRPFHLIPAAPDPVNPLSETQPLQATVRMFPAESIPKAEEPALQAPPFEFEASSLVAVPKGYVWQHNSKSLFNLVVRAFGFAALAILFFILGIGAQTSGLAAINPQWLPWSGLLVGGVLTVLAGYNFWKLLTVADVIIDHTDLEVRCQNRFSGRVRWRVPFDSVGYLLLTQTPARALGRKNKDAPMRIGQDIWLHLYDGRRFWLLAELSQVEGTCYEWETVKMIQKQPGRRALLLAHYDTPAHHAAAFLARTLGTELWQDIRLKFDL
;
A
#
# COMPACT_ATOMS: atom_id res chain seq x y z
N MET A 1 -50.37 -2.69 21.47
CA MET A 1 -49.31 -1.77 20.98
C MET A 1 -48.75 -2.38 19.71
N HIS A 2 -49.00 -1.78 18.55
CA HIS A 2 -48.35 -2.20 17.30
C HIS A 2 -46.88 -1.80 17.38
N LEU A 3 -45.98 -2.79 17.37
CA LEU A 3 -44.55 -2.56 17.24
C LEU A 3 -44.31 -2.11 15.79
N THR A 4 -44.09 -0.82 15.59
CA THR A 4 -43.77 -0.25 14.28
C THR A 4 -42.37 -0.68 13.89
N MET A 5 -42.25 -1.51 12.85
CA MET A 5 -40.98 -1.83 12.22
C MET A 5 -40.57 -0.66 11.32
N GLU A 6 -39.38 -0.14 11.54
CA GLU A 6 -38.82 0.94 10.72
C GLU A 6 -37.90 0.34 9.64
N THR A 7 -37.97 0.86 8.42
CA THR A 7 -37.15 0.38 7.30
C THR A 7 -36.25 1.49 6.76
N ILE A 8 -34.98 1.16 6.56
CA ILE A 8 -33.94 2.07 6.06
C ILE A 8 -33.38 1.49 4.77
N ARG A 9 -33.31 2.31 3.71
CA ARG A 9 -32.66 1.92 2.46
C ARG A 9 -31.15 2.20 2.52
N ALA A 10 -30.39 1.25 2.01
CA ALA A 10 -28.95 1.31 1.84
C ALA A 10 -28.59 1.15 0.35
N ALA A 11 -27.32 1.35 -0.01
CA ALA A 11 -26.81 1.14 -1.35
C ALA A 11 -26.94 -0.33 -1.78
N HIS A 12 -26.70 -0.60 -3.07
CA HIS A 12 -26.73 -1.95 -3.65
C HIS A 12 -28.06 -2.68 -3.46
N ASN A 13 -29.18 -1.93 -3.48
CA ASN A 13 -30.52 -2.45 -3.27
C ASN A 13 -30.70 -3.14 -1.90
N LEU A 14 -29.93 -2.74 -0.89
CA LEU A 14 -30.06 -3.30 0.46
C LEU A 14 -31.14 -2.57 1.26
N THR A 15 -31.93 -3.32 2.02
CA THR A 15 -32.91 -2.77 2.97
C THR A 15 -32.62 -3.30 4.37
N ILE A 16 -32.59 -2.38 5.34
CA ILE A 16 -32.42 -2.68 6.75
C ILE A 16 -33.76 -2.53 7.46
N GLU A 17 -34.19 -3.57 8.16
CA GLU A 17 -35.39 -3.56 9.01
C GLU A 17 -34.98 -3.50 10.48
N LEU A 18 -35.54 -2.52 11.19
CA LEU A 18 -35.29 -2.25 12.59
C LEU A 18 -36.52 -2.66 13.41
N GLY A 19 -36.36 -3.70 14.22
CA GLY A 19 -37.31 -4.12 15.24
C GLY A 19 -36.80 -3.84 16.66
N PRO A 20 -37.65 -4.05 17.69
CA PRO A 20 -37.25 -3.88 19.08
C PRO A 20 -36.23 -4.94 19.53
N THR A 21 -36.30 -6.15 18.97
CA THR A 21 -35.49 -7.32 19.34
C THR A 21 -34.74 -7.94 18.17
N THR A 22 -34.98 -7.45 16.95
CA THR A 22 -34.44 -8.01 15.71
C THR A 22 -33.93 -6.91 14.80
N TRP A 23 -32.80 -7.15 14.16
CA TRP A 23 -32.25 -6.31 13.10
C TRP A 23 -32.02 -7.20 11.89
N ARG A 24 -32.52 -6.80 10.71
CA ARG A 24 -32.43 -7.63 9.52
C ARG A 24 -31.92 -6.83 8.32
N LEU A 25 -31.09 -7.47 7.52
CA LEU A 25 -30.60 -6.96 6.24
C LEU A 25 -31.15 -7.82 5.11
N PHE A 26 -31.79 -7.20 4.14
CA PHE A 26 -32.35 -7.86 2.96
C PHE A 26 -31.69 -7.34 1.69
N ASN A 27 -31.69 -8.17 0.65
CA ASN A 27 -31.47 -7.72 -0.73
C ASN A 27 -32.83 -7.47 -1.39
N GLY A 28 -33.13 -6.23 -1.72
CA GLY A 28 -34.41 -5.77 -2.22
C GLY A 28 -35.32 -5.22 -1.12
N THR A 29 -36.59 -5.02 -1.47
CA THR A 29 -37.62 -4.58 -0.52
C THR A 29 -38.38 -5.79 0.01
N PRO A 30 -38.57 -5.93 1.33
CA PRO A 30 -39.43 -6.97 1.88
C PRO A 30 -40.87 -6.65 1.47
N SER A 31 -41.42 -7.40 0.52
CA SER A 31 -42.81 -7.26 0.09
C SER A 31 -43.70 -8.10 0.99
N ALA A 32 -44.76 -7.52 1.55
CA ALA A 32 -45.67 -8.22 2.47
C ALA A 32 -46.43 -9.39 1.81
N ASP A 33 -46.52 -9.40 0.48
CA ASP A 33 -47.37 -10.33 -0.30
C ASP A 33 -46.58 -11.31 -1.19
N SER A 34 -45.25 -11.39 -1.06
CA SER A 34 -44.44 -12.30 -1.89
C SER A 34 -43.52 -13.15 -1.02
N GLY A 35 -43.49 -14.45 -1.29
CA GLY A 35 -42.84 -15.49 -0.48
C GLY A 35 -41.53 -15.07 0.19
N ALA A 36 -41.40 -15.46 1.47
CA ALA A 36 -40.36 -15.09 2.43
C ALA A 36 -39.00 -14.76 1.80
N VAL A 37 -38.74 -13.46 1.56
CA VAL A 37 -37.39 -12.98 1.26
C VAL A 37 -36.53 -13.27 2.48
N LEU A 38 -35.60 -14.20 2.35
CA LEU A 38 -34.71 -14.57 3.45
C LEU A 38 -33.75 -13.40 3.75
N PRO A 39 -33.61 -12.98 5.02
CA PRO A 39 -32.64 -11.95 5.36
C PRO A 39 -31.22 -12.46 5.07
N LEU A 40 -30.39 -11.62 4.45
CA LEU A 40 -28.97 -11.88 4.27
C LEU A 40 -28.27 -12.02 5.62
N VAL A 41 -28.67 -11.16 6.56
CA VAL A 41 -28.17 -11.09 7.93
C VAL A 41 -29.36 -10.82 8.86
N GLU A 42 -29.50 -11.61 9.91
CA GLU A 42 -30.43 -11.37 11.00
C GLU A 42 -29.64 -11.33 12.32
N ALA A 43 -29.75 -10.23 13.05
CA ALA A 43 -29.18 -10.10 14.38
C ALA A 43 -30.29 -10.16 15.43
N ARG A 44 -30.02 -10.94 16.48
CA ARG A 44 -30.83 -11.10 17.68
C ARG A 44 -29.91 -11.08 18.89
N GLN A 45 -30.47 -11.17 20.09
CA GLN A 45 -29.67 -11.23 21.32
C GLN A 45 -28.74 -12.45 21.35
N GLU A 46 -29.12 -13.55 20.70
CA GLU A 46 -28.30 -14.77 20.64
C GLU A 46 -27.09 -14.64 19.71
N GLY A 47 -27.07 -13.62 18.82
CA GLY A 47 -25.98 -13.41 17.87
C GLY A 47 -26.43 -12.93 16.50
N VAL A 48 -25.52 -13.03 15.54
CA VAL A 48 -25.76 -12.67 14.13
C VAL A 48 -25.80 -13.95 13.30
N PHE A 49 -26.87 -14.11 12.54
CA PHE A 49 -27.12 -15.22 11.64
C PHE A 49 -27.08 -14.74 10.20
N CYS A 50 -26.19 -15.29 9.41
CA CYS A 50 -25.97 -14.93 8.02
C CYS A 50 -26.33 -16.11 7.12
N ILE A 51 -26.85 -15.84 5.92
CA ILE A 51 -26.98 -16.88 4.91
C ILE A 51 -25.57 -17.37 4.47
N PRO A 52 -25.42 -18.65 4.06
CA PRO A 52 -24.11 -19.22 3.72
C PRO A 52 -23.33 -18.42 2.68
N ALA A 53 -23.99 -17.90 1.64
CA ALA A 53 -23.34 -17.10 0.60
C ALA A 53 -22.76 -15.79 1.15
N PHE A 54 -23.49 -15.11 2.05
CA PHE A 54 -23.02 -13.89 2.72
C PHE A 54 -21.87 -14.20 3.67
N ALA A 55 -22.00 -15.29 4.45
CA ALA A 55 -20.97 -15.74 5.37
C ALA A 55 -19.65 -16.06 4.64
N GLN A 56 -19.71 -16.80 3.54
CA GLN A 56 -18.56 -17.15 2.72
C GLN A 56 -17.88 -15.90 2.13
N ALA A 57 -18.66 -14.99 1.53
CA ALA A 57 -18.13 -13.76 0.94
C ALA A 57 -17.41 -12.86 1.96
N ARG A 58 -17.80 -12.94 3.24
CA ARG A 58 -17.21 -12.17 4.35
C ARG A 58 -16.26 -12.98 5.23
N GLN A 59 -15.90 -14.21 4.81
CA GLN A 59 -15.03 -15.14 5.54
C GLN A 59 -15.50 -15.33 7.01
N LEU A 60 -16.81 -15.39 7.22
CA LEU A 60 -17.43 -15.71 8.51
C LEU A 60 -17.42 -17.22 8.74
N PRO A 61 -17.68 -17.69 9.98
CA PRO A 61 -17.83 -19.12 10.28
C PRO A 61 -18.79 -19.80 9.29
N ALA A 62 -18.44 -21.02 8.87
CA ALA A 62 -19.17 -21.74 7.82
C ALA A 62 -20.64 -22.06 8.19
N ASN A 63 -20.96 -22.10 9.49
CA ASN A 63 -22.32 -22.23 9.99
C ASN A 63 -23.14 -20.92 9.88
N GLY A 64 -22.53 -19.82 9.40
CA GLY A 64 -23.17 -18.52 9.25
C GLY A 64 -23.50 -17.83 10.58
N GLN A 65 -23.05 -18.35 11.71
CA GLN A 65 -23.38 -17.83 13.03
C GLN A 65 -22.17 -17.12 13.65
N LEU A 66 -22.38 -15.90 14.12
CA LEU A 66 -21.43 -15.15 14.95
C LEU A 66 -22.05 -14.95 16.33
N MET A 67 -21.34 -15.40 17.36
CA MET A 67 -21.77 -15.15 18.73
C MET A 67 -21.49 -13.69 19.10
N PRO A 68 -22.27 -13.08 19.99
CA PRO A 68 -21.99 -11.73 20.46
C PRO A 68 -20.57 -11.59 21.02
N ALA A 69 -20.03 -12.63 21.67
CA ALA A 69 -18.65 -12.66 22.19
C ALA A 69 -17.58 -12.44 21.10
N ASP A 70 -17.88 -12.82 19.85
CA ASP A 70 -16.97 -12.69 18.71
C ASP A 70 -17.05 -11.31 18.05
N ILE A 71 -17.93 -10.44 18.55
CA ILE A 71 -18.16 -9.10 18.03
C ILE A 71 -17.64 -8.11 19.08
N ALA A 72 -16.53 -7.44 18.77
CA ALA A 72 -15.95 -6.47 19.67
C ALA A 72 -16.78 -5.17 19.75
N ARG A 73 -17.34 -4.73 18.61
CA ARG A 73 -18.20 -3.53 18.52
C ARG A 73 -18.90 -3.42 17.17
N VAL A 74 -19.95 -2.61 17.12
CA VAL A 74 -20.59 -2.15 15.88
C VAL A 74 -20.01 -0.79 15.50
N VAL A 75 -19.61 -0.61 14.25
CA VAL A 75 -19.05 0.65 13.76
C VAL A 75 -19.85 1.18 12.58
N VAL A 76 -20.11 2.48 12.61
CA VAL A 76 -20.54 3.26 11.44
C VAL A 76 -19.44 4.26 11.14
N GLY A 77 -18.91 4.26 9.92
CA GLY A 77 -17.81 5.14 9.55
C GLY A 77 -17.98 5.76 8.18
N TRP A 78 -17.54 7.00 8.06
CA TRP A 78 -17.38 7.67 6.77
C TRP A 78 -16.13 7.15 6.07
N ALA A 79 -16.28 6.68 4.84
CA ALA A 79 -15.15 6.39 3.95
C ALA A 79 -14.96 7.59 3.03
N ALA A 80 -13.89 8.36 3.26
CA ALA A 80 -13.58 9.56 2.48
C ALA A 80 -13.25 9.21 1.03
N GLU A 81 -12.72 8.01 0.78
CA GLU A 81 -12.33 7.53 -0.54
C GLU A 81 -13.55 7.34 -1.44
N SER A 82 -14.60 6.68 -0.92
CA SER A 82 -15.83 6.36 -1.65
C SER A 82 -16.98 7.33 -1.39
N HIS A 83 -16.74 8.38 -0.58
CA HIS A 83 -17.71 9.43 -0.24
C HIS A 83 -19.04 8.85 0.27
N ASN A 84 -18.99 7.82 1.12
CA ASN A 84 -20.18 7.21 1.66
C ASN A 84 -20.00 6.65 3.08
N TRP A 85 -21.13 6.45 3.75
CA TRP A 85 -21.21 5.81 5.05
C TRP A 85 -21.17 4.29 4.92
N HIS A 86 -20.45 3.62 5.82
CA HIS A 86 -20.38 2.16 5.95
C HIS A 86 -20.81 1.74 7.35
N LEU A 87 -21.64 0.71 7.43
CA LEU A 87 -22.03 0.00 8.65
C LEU A 87 -21.38 -1.38 8.64
N GLY A 88 -20.77 -1.78 9.75
CA GLY A 88 -20.19 -3.10 9.90
C GLY A 88 -19.85 -3.49 11.34
N LEU A 89 -19.35 -4.70 11.47
CA LEU A 89 -18.92 -5.29 12.74
C LEU A 89 -17.40 -5.34 12.80
N LEU A 90 -16.83 -4.99 13.95
CA LEU A 90 -15.44 -5.29 14.26
C LEU A 90 -15.42 -6.60 15.05
N LEU A 91 -14.87 -7.66 14.45
CA LEU A 91 -14.81 -8.99 15.05
C LEU A 91 -13.65 -9.06 16.04
N ALA A 92 -13.90 -9.67 17.20
CA ALA A 92 -12.91 -9.85 18.27
C ALA A 92 -11.86 -10.89 17.86
N ALA A 93 -10.63 -10.68 18.35
CA ALA A 93 -9.59 -11.70 18.28
C ALA A 93 -9.95 -12.85 19.23
N HIS A 94 -9.99 -14.07 18.73
CA HIS A 94 -10.20 -15.24 19.59
C HIS A 94 -8.88 -15.53 20.34
N PRO A 95 -8.91 -15.82 21.65
CA PRO A 95 -7.68 -15.95 22.46
C PRO A 95 -6.75 -17.09 22.00
N ASN A 96 -7.29 -18.08 21.29
CA ASN A 96 -6.53 -19.21 20.72
C ASN A 96 -6.42 -19.15 19.19
N SER A 97 -6.71 -18.00 18.58
CA SER A 97 -6.66 -17.85 17.14
C SER A 97 -5.75 -16.70 16.74
N ASP A 98 -4.96 -16.90 15.69
CA ASP A 98 -4.09 -15.86 15.12
C ASP A 98 -4.88 -14.68 14.51
N PHE A 99 -6.21 -14.64 14.67
CA PHE A 99 -7.06 -13.61 14.10
C PHE A 99 -6.94 -12.32 14.89
N LYS A 100 -6.27 -11.32 14.30
CA LYS A 100 -6.36 -9.92 14.73
C LYS A 100 -7.78 -9.39 14.49
N MET A 101 -8.15 -8.30 15.19
CA MET A 101 -9.45 -7.64 15.00
C MET A 101 -9.71 -7.40 13.50
N ARG A 102 -10.87 -7.83 13.01
CA ARG A 102 -11.20 -7.81 11.57
C ARG A 102 -12.48 -7.03 11.33
N TRP A 103 -12.47 -6.18 10.30
CA TRP A 103 -13.66 -5.48 9.82
C TRP A 103 -14.55 -6.40 8.99
N CYS A 104 -15.85 -6.41 9.27
CA CYS A 104 -16.87 -7.10 8.49
C CYS A 104 -17.98 -6.10 8.12
N GLY A 105 -17.90 -5.52 6.92
CA GLY A 105 -18.94 -4.64 6.40
C GLY A 105 -20.28 -5.35 6.22
N LEU A 106 -21.37 -4.68 6.55
CA LEU A 106 -22.74 -5.18 6.40
C LEU A 106 -23.49 -4.40 5.32
N ALA A 107 -23.49 -3.08 5.41
CA ALA A 107 -24.20 -2.20 4.48
C ALA A 107 -23.42 -0.91 4.26
N SER A 108 -23.69 -0.24 3.15
CA SER A 108 -23.18 1.10 2.84
C SER A 108 -24.30 1.98 2.32
N TRP A 109 -24.12 3.30 2.32
CA TRP A 109 -25.06 4.24 1.71
C TRP A 109 -24.54 4.73 0.35
N PRO A 110 -25.40 5.29 -0.51
CA PRO A 110 -24.97 5.90 -1.75
C PRO A 110 -23.90 6.97 -1.51
N SER A 111 -23.03 7.17 -2.50
CA SER A 111 -22.05 8.26 -2.47
C SER A 111 -22.76 9.61 -2.46
N GLY A 112 -22.37 10.50 -1.55
CA GLY A 112 -22.98 11.82 -1.39
C GLY A 112 -22.17 12.71 -0.44
N PRO A 113 -22.70 13.86 -0.01
CA PRO A 113 -22.12 14.64 1.08
C PRO A 113 -22.15 13.88 2.41
N ALA A 114 -21.18 14.12 3.30
CA ALA A 114 -21.12 13.45 4.60
C ALA A 114 -22.34 13.70 5.51
N SER A 115 -23.02 14.83 5.34
CA SER A 115 -24.28 15.15 6.03
C SER A 115 -25.45 14.32 5.53
N GLU A 116 -25.36 13.76 4.32
CA GLU A 116 -26.37 12.89 3.75
C GLU A 116 -26.26 11.49 4.38
N HIS A 117 -27.41 10.89 4.69
CA HIS A 117 -27.54 9.55 5.27
C HIS A 117 -26.91 9.30 6.65
N VAL A 118 -26.15 10.24 7.25
CA VAL A 118 -25.52 10.04 8.57
C VAL A 118 -26.53 9.64 9.65
N THR A 119 -27.72 10.25 9.64
CA THR A 119 -28.79 9.95 10.61
C THR A 119 -29.29 8.52 10.44
N GLN A 120 -29.51 8.08 9.21
CA GLN A 120 -29.97 6.73 8.88
C GLN A 120 -28.90 5.69 9.22
N ALA A 121 -27.65 5.95 8.85
CA ALA A 121 -26.52 5.07 9.14
C ALA A 121 -26.30 4.93 10.65
N LYS A 122 -26.32 6.05 11.37
CA LYS A 122 -26.23 6.07 12.84
C LYS A 122 -27.39 5.32 13.49
N LEU A 123 -28.63 5.54 13.05
CA LEU A 123 -29.80 4.86 13.58
C LEU A 123 -29.72 3.34 13.38
N ALA A 124 -29.35 2.89 12.17
CA ALA A 124 -29.16 1.48 11.85
C ALA A 124 -28.07 0.84 12.73
N GLY A 125 -26.92 1.50 12.89
CA GLY A 125 -25.82 1.02 13.70
C GLY A 125 -26.12 1.01 15.21
N GLN A 126 -26.76 2.05 15.72
CA GLN A 126 -27.19 2.11 17.13
C GLN A 126 -28.22 1.04 17.47
N SER A 127 -29.14 0.75 16.55
CA SER A 127 -30.13 -0.31 16.76
C SER A 127 -29.48 -1.70 16.79
N LEU A 128 -28.57 -1.97 15.84
CA LEU A 128 -27.81 -3.22 15.81
C LEU A 128 -26.95 -3.41 17.07
N ALA A 129 -26.27 -2.35 17.51
CA ALA A 129 -25.46 -2.37 18.72
C ALA A 129 -26.29 -2.67 19.97
N ARG A 130 -27.50 -2.11 20.05
CA ARG A 130 -28.45 -2.37 21.14
C ARG A 130 -28.90 -3.82 21.18
N ILE A 131 -29.23 -4.40 20.03
CA ILE A 131 -29.71 -5.79 19.94
C ILE A 131 -28.62 -6.79 20.33
N LEU A 132 -27.37 -6.53 19.94
CA LEU A 132 -26.23 -7.39 20.23
C LEU A 132 -25.60 -7.17 21.60
N ASP A 133 -26.07 -6.16 22.35
CA ASP A 133 -25.43 -5.71 23.59
C ASP A 133 -23.91 -5.45 23.40
N ARG A 134 -23.59 -4.64 22.41
CA ARG A 134 -22.21 -4.28 22.04
C ARG A 134 -22.00 -2.78 21.91
N PRO A 135 -20.76 -2.30 22.16
CA PRO A 135 -20.44 -0.90 21.98
C PRO A 135 -20.72 -0.43 20.54
N PHE A 136 -21.32 0.76 20.42
CA PHE A 136 -21.48 1.47 19.16
C PHE A 136 -20.39 2.53 19.01
N HIS A 137 -19.73 2.58 17.85
CA HIS A 137 -18.74 3.60 17.53
C HIS A 137 -19.08 4.29 16.21
N LEU A 138 -19.18 5.62 16.23
CA LEU A 138 -19.38 6.45 15.06
C LEU A 138 -18.06 7.15 14.71
N ILE A 139 -17.53 6.87 13.53
CA ILE A 139 -16.35 7.56 12.97
C ILE A 139 -16.89 8.68 12.07
N PRO A 140 -16.80 9.95 12.49
CA PRO A 140 -17.33 11.07 11.70
C PRO A 140 -16.52 11.25 10.42
N ALA A 141 -17.12 11.88 9.41
CA ALA A 141 -16.34 12.44 8.32
C ALA A 141 -15.32 13.42 8.88
N ALA A 142 -14.06 13.31 8.45
CA ALA A 142 -13.10 14.35 8.73
C ALA A 142 -13.65 15.66 8.14
N PRO A 143 -13.61 16.79 8.86
CA PRO A 143 -14.01 18.06 8.30
C PRO A 143 -13.17 18.29 7.04
N ASP A 144 -13.85 18.61 5.93
CA ASP A 144 -13.15 19.06 4.73
C ASP A 144 -12.21 20.21 5.15
N PRO A 145 -10.95 20.20 4.71
CA PRO A 145 -10.05 21.31 5.01
C PRO A 145 -10.74 22.58 4.56
N VAL A 146 -11.04 23.46 5.51
CA VAL A 146 -11.69 24.76 5.27
C VAL A 146 -10.89 25.45 4.18
N ASN A 147 -11.41 25.45 2.96
CA ASN A 147 -10.85 26.21 1.87
C ASN A 147 -11.33 27.65 2.10
N PRO A 148 -10.47 28.60 2.48
CA PRO A 148 -10.90 29.96 2.85
C PRO A 148 -11.41 30.80 1.65
N LEU A 149 -11.86 30.16 0.58
CA LEU A 149 -12.35 30.78 -0.64
C LEU A 149 -13.86 30.56 -0.90
N SER A 150 -14.56 29.83 -0.03
CA SER A 150 -15.99 29.53 -0.24
C SER A 150 -16.97 30.49 0.45
N GLU A 151 -16.48 31.51 1.17
CA GLU A 151 -17.31 32.64 1.58
C GLU A 151 -17.12 33.81 0.61
N THR A 152 -17.69 33.71 -0.58
CA THR A 152 -18.07 34.91 -1.34
C THR A 152 -19.57 34.90 -1.58
N GLN A 153 -20.16 36.02 -1.17
CA GLN A 153 -21.55 36.46 -1.20
C GLN A 153 -22.32 36.12 -2.48
N PRO A 154 -23.67 36.14 -2.44
CA PRO A 154 -24.50 35.96 -3.63
C PRO A 154 -24.15 37.02 -4.69
N LEU A 155 -23.67 36.56 -5.85
CA LEU A 155 -23.37 37.41 -6.99
C LEU A 155 -24.64 38.11 -7.49
N GLN A 156 -24.71 39.41 -7.28
CA GLN A 156 -25.53 40.30 -8.10
C GLN A 156 -25.01 40.24 -9.54
N ALA A 157 -25.90 39.91 -10.46
CA ALA A 157 -25.62 39.92 -11.89
C ALA A 157 -25.38 41.35 -12.37
N THR A 158 -24.14 41.72 -12.67
CA THR A 158 -23.85 42.90 -13.51
C THR A 158 -22.54 42.74 -14.27
N VAL A 159 -22.69 42.44 -15.57
CA VAL A 159 -21.95 43.02 -16.70
C VAL A 159 -20.51 42.57 -16.98
N ARG A 160 -20.35 42.22 -18.28
CA ARG A 160 -19.16 42.05 -19.12
C ARG A 160 -18.39 40.73 -19.00
N MET A 161 -18.85 39.78 -19.81
CA MET A 161 -18.02 38.75 -20.42
C MET A 161 -16.78 39.39 -21.07
N PHE A 162 -15.64 39.24 -20.41
CA PHE A 162 -14.39 38.99 -21.11
C PHE A 162 -14.36 37.49 -21.43
N PRO A 163 -13.86 37.06 -22.61
CA PRO A 163 -13.61 35.66 -22.84
C PRO A 163 -12.66 35.19 -21.75
N ALA A 164 -13.08 34.19 -20.96
CA ALA A 164 -12.19 33.51 -20.06
C ALA A 164 -11.06 32.93 -20.92
N GLU A 165 -9.89 33.54 -20.83
CA GLU A 165 -8.65 32.96 -21.32
C GLU A 165 -8.50 31.64 -20.57
N SER A 166 -8.81 30.56 -21.28
CA SER A 166 -8.73 29.19 -20.79
C SER A 166 -7.34 28.98 -20.22
N ILE A 167 -7.21 28.95 -18.90
CA ILE A 167 -6.00 28.50 -18.23
C ILE A 167 -5.76 27.09 -18.79
N PRO A 168 -4.63 26.83 -19.47
CA PRO A 168 -4.37 25.51 -20.00
C PRO A 168 -4.34 24.53 -18.83
N LYS A 169 -5.35 23.66 -18.78
CA LYS A 169 -5.39 22.52 -17.87
C LYS A 169 -4.12 21.72 -18.14
N ALA A 170 -3.18 21.75 -17.19
CA ALA A 170 -1.90 21.06 -17.33
C ALA A 170 -2.18 19.61 -17.74
N GLU A 171 -1.67 19.22 -18.90
CA GLU A 171 -1.90 17.91 -19.49
C GLU A 171 -1.27 16.86 -18.57
N GLU A 172 -2.10 15.97 -18.02
CA GLU A 172 -1.64 14.94 -17.11
C GLU A 172 -0.71 13.97 -17.88
N PRO A 173 0.49 13.66 -17.37
CA PRO A 173 1.45 12.85 -18.11
C PRO A 173 0.89 11.46 -18.41
N ALA A 174 0.96 11.06 -19.67
CA ALA A 174 0.48 9.76 -20.11
C ALA A 174 1.25 8.63 -19.41
N LEU A 175 0.54 7.57 -19.01
CA LEU A 175 1.14 6.41 -18.35
C LEU A 175 2.12 5.71 -19.32
N GLN A 176 3.40 5.68 -18.94
CA GLN A 176 4.45 4.97 -19.68
C GLN A 176 4.33 3.45 -19.48
N ALA A 177 4.72 2.68 -20.49
CA ALA A 177 4.81 1.22 -20.44
C ALA A 177 6.27 0.78 -20.23
N PRO A 178 6.53 -0.42 -19.66
CA PRO A 178 7.88 -0.95 -19.55
C PRO A 178 8.55 -1.09 -20.93
N PRO A 179 9.90 -1.01 -21.01
CA PRO A 179 10.84 -1.18 -19.91
C PRO A 179 11.09 0.09 -19.07
N PHE A 180 11.26 -0.11 -17.76
CA PHE A 180 11.73 0.94 -16.86
C PHE A 180 13.13 0.59 -16.38
N GLU A 181 14.10 1.45 -16.68
CA GLU A 181 15.50 1.26 -16.30
C GLU A 181 15.86 2.14 -15.10
N PHE A 182 16.50 1.53 -14.10
CA PHE A 182 17.06 2.19 -12.93
C PHE A 182 18.55 1.82 -12.83
N GLU A 183 19.30 2.43 -11.92
CA GLU A 183 20.75 2.18 -11.81
C GLU A 183 21.07 0.69 -11.54
N ALA A 184 20.40 0.11 -10.54
CA ALA A 184 20.68 -1.26 -10.08
C ALA A 184 19.66 -2.31 -10.57
N SER A 185 18.50 -1.89 -11.07
CA SER A 185 17.41 -2.79 -11.46
C SER A 185 16.64 -2.28 -12.66
N SER A 186 15.83 -3.14 -13.26
CA SER A 186 14.92 -2.79 -14.35
C SER A 186 13.64 -3.61 -14.25
N LEU A 187 12.52 -3.01 -14.65
CA LEU A 187 11.25 -3.70 -14.87
C LEU A 187 11.08 -3.95 -16.36
N VAL A 188 11.09 -5.21 -16.76
CA VAL A 188 11.05 -5.61 -18.17
C VAL A 188 9.86 -6.54 -18.44
N ALA A 189 9.23 -6.38 -19.60
CA ALA A 189 8.18 -7.28 -20.06
C ALA A 189 8.77 -8.62 -20.54
N VAL A 190 8.16 -9.72 -20.10
CA VAL A 190 8.49 -11.09 -20.51
C VAL A 190 7.22 -11.78 -21.01
N PRO A 191 7.29 -12.89 -21.77
CA PRO A 191 6.11 -13.51 -22.36
C PRO A 191 4.97 -13.86 -21.40
N LYS A 192 5.28 -14.11 -20.12
CA LYS A 192 4.30 -14.48 -19.07
C LYS A 192 3.95 -13.33 -18.11
N GLY A 193 4.49 -12.13 -18.32
CA GLY A 193 4.20 -10.97 -17.48
C GLY A 193 5.37 -10.01 -17.37
N TYR A 194 5.74 -9.64 -16.15
CA TYR A 194 6.80 -8.66 -15.91
C TYR A 194 7.81 -9.19 -14.90
N VAL A 195 9.07 -8.80 -15.07
CA VAL A 195 10.14 -9.17 -14.13
C VAL A 195 10.86 -7.92 -13.69
N TRP A 196 10.89 -7.71 -12.38
CA TRP A 196 11.83 -6.83 -11.73
C TRP A 196 13.14 -7.57 -11.57
N GLN A 197 14.12 -7.23 -12.42
CA GLN A 197 15.42 -7.89 -12.45
C GLN A 197 16.54 -6.93 -12.07
N HIS A 198 17.58 -7.47 -11.45
CA HIS A 198 18.81 -6.72 -11.24
C HIS A 198 19.58 -6.53 -12.55
N ASN A 199 20.15 -5.34 -12.75
CA ASN A 199 20.93 -5.04 -13.94
C ASN A 199 22.20 -5.89 -13.98
N SER A 200 22.49 -6.48 -15.14
CA SER A 200 23.68 -7.32 -15.35
C SER A 200 24.98 -6.57 -15.06
N LYS A 201 25.04 -5.26 -15.36
CA LYS A 201 26.18 -4.39 -15.04
C LYS A 201 26.42 -4.28 -13.54
N SER A 202 25.36 -4.13 -12.74
CA SER A 202 25.46 -4.05 -11.28
C SER A 202 25.93 -5.38 -10.69
N LEU A 203 25.40 -6.50 -11.18
CA LEU A 203 25.84 -7.84 -10.79
C LEU A 203 27.30 -8.10 -11.16
N PHE A 204 27.71 -7.72 -12.37
CA PHE A 204 29.10 -7.84 -12.81
C PHE A 204 30.04 -7.02 -11.91
N ASN A 205 29.66 -5.79 -11.57
CA ASN A 205 30.44 -4.95 -10.65
C ASN A 205 30.57 -5.58 -9.25
N LEU A 206 29.51 -6.23 -8.74
CA LEU A 206 29.57 -6.98 -7.48
C LEU A 206 30.53 -8.17 -7.57
N VAL A 207 30.49 -8.93 -8.67
CA VAL A 207 31.39 -10.06 -8.92
C VAL A 207 32.84 -9.59 -8.98
N VAL A 208 33.13 -8.55 -9.77
CA VAL A 208 34.49 -7.98 -9.90
C VAL A 208 35.00 -7.49 -8.55
N ARG A 209 34.17 -6.80 -7.75
CA ARG A 209 34.55 -6.35 -6.40
C ARG A 209 34.83 -7.52 -5.47
N ALA A 210 33.99 -8.54 -5.46
CA ALA A 210 34.18 -9.73 -4.63
C ALA A 210 35.50 -10.43 -4.94
N PHE A 211 35.79 -10.68 -6.23
CA PHE A 211 37.05 -11.29 -6.66
C PHE A 211 38.26 -10.37 -6.41
N GLY A 212 38.13 -9.06 -6.64
CA GLY A 212 39.18 -8.09 -6.35
C GLY A 212 39.56 -8.07 -4.87
N PHE A 213 38.58 -8.04 -3.96
CA PHE A 213 38.83 -8.14 -2.52
C PHE A 213 39.44 -9.48 -2.13
N ALA A 214 38.98 -10.60 -2.71
CA ALA A 214 39.55 -11.91 -2.45
C ALA A 214 41.03 -12.00 -2.89
N ALA A 215 41.35 -11.51 -4.09
CA ALA A 215 42.71 -11.49 -4.61
C ALA A 215 43.64 -10.62 -3.75
N LEU A 216 43.19 -9.42 -3.36
CA LEU A 216 43.93 -8.55 -2.45
C LEU A 216 44.12 -9.22 -1.08
N ALA A 217 43.09 -9.86 -0.52
CA ALA A 217 43.20 -10.57 0.75
C ALA A 217 44.29 -11.65 0.71
N ILE A 218 44.28 -12.48 -0.34
CA ILE A 218 45.30 -13.52 -0.55
C ILE A 218 46.69 -12.89 -0.63
N LEU A 219 46.86 -11.81 -1.40
CA LEU A 219 48.13 -11.10 -1.51
C LEU A 219 48.62 -10.59 -0.13
N PHE A 220 47.75 -9.94 0.64
CA PHE A 220 48.09 -9.44 1.98
C PHE A 220 48.42 -10.56 2.96
N PHE A 221 47.76 -11.71 2.88
CA PHE A 221 48.13 -12.88 3.67
C PHE A 221 49.50 -13.44 3.26
N ILE A 222 49.77 -13.59 1.96
CA ILE A 222 51.07 -14.05 1.47
C ILE A 222 52.19 -13.10 1.92
N LEU A 223 52.00 -11.79 1.77
CA LEU A 223 52.96 -10.78 2.20
C LEU A 223 53.14 -10.78 3.72
N GLY A 224 52.05 -10.85 4.50
CA GLY A 224 52.10 -10.86 5.96
C GLY A 224 52.73 -12.12 6.55
N ILE A 225 52.48 -13.29 5.96
CA ILE A 225 53.08 -14.57 6.36
C ILE A 225 54.53 -14.64 5.89
N GLY A 226 54.80 -14.33 4.62
CA GLY A 226 56.14 -14.35 4.03
C GLY A 226 57.10 -13.39 4.71
N ALA A 227 56.63 -12.22 5.13
CA ALA A 227 57.36 -11.26 5.95
C ALA A 227 57.86 -11.87 7.28
N GLN A 228 57.11 -12.79 7.87
CA GLN A 228 57.45 -13.43 9.13
C GLN A 228 58.36 -14.65 8.93
N THR A 229 58.23 -15.36 7.81
CA THR A 229 58.94 -16.63 7.57
C THR A 229 60.20 -16.49 6.74
N SER A 230 60.35 -15.45 5.92
CA SER A 230 61.39 -15.38 4.87
C SER A 230 62.82 -15.20 5.39
N GLY A 231 63.02 -14.79 6.65
CA GLY A 231 64.37 -14.52 7.18
C GLY A 231 65.11 -13.38 6.47
N LEU A 232 64.44 -12.68 5.54
CA LEU A 232 64.99 -11.59 4.74
C LEU A 232 64.80 -10.27 5.50
N ALA A 233 65.82 -9.87 6.25
CA ALA A 233 65.91 -8.63 7.04
C ALA A 233 64.78 -8.40 8.09
N ALA A 234 65.15 -7.89 9.26
CA ALA A 234 64.16 -7.55 10.27
C ALA A 234 63.30 -6.37 9.79
N ILE A 235 62.00 -6.62 9.59
CA ILE A 235 61.05 -5.57 9.22
C ILE A 235 60.88 -4.64 10.41
N ASN A 236 61.33 -3.39 10.25
CA ASN A 236 61.15 -2.32 11.23
C ASN A 236 60.14 -1.31 10.65
N PRO A 237 58.95 -1.13 11.26
CA PRO A 237 58.53 -1.64 12.56
C PRO A 237 57.96 -3.07 12.53
N GLN A 238 58.17 -3.82 13.63
CA GLN A 238 57.76 -5.23 13.80
C GLN A 238 56.24 -5.46 13.73
N TRP A 239 55.42 -4.42 13.88
CA TRP A 239 53.96 -4.52 13.80
C TRP A 239 53.44 -4.53 12.35
N LEU A 240 54.27 -4.14 11.37
CA LEU A 240 53.85 -4.01 9.97
C LEU A 240 53.27 -5.33 9.38
N PRO A 241 53.88 -6.51 9.57
CA PRO A 241 53.32 -7.76 9.06
C PRO A 241 51.93 -8.08 9.64
N TRP A 242 51.70 -7.77 10.92
CA TRP A 242 50.40 -7.93 11.58
C TRP A 242 49.34 -7.01 10.99
N SER A 243 49.70 -5.78 10.62
CA SER A 243 48.79 -4.89 9.91
C SER A 243 48.36 -5.46 8.54
N GLY A 244 49.29 -6.11 7.83
CA GLY A 244 48.98 -6.79 6.57
C GLY A 244 47.98 -7.93 6.76
N LEU A 245 48.15 -8.76 7.79
CA LEU A 245 47.20 -9.82 8.13
C LEU A 245 45.82 -9.27 8.52
N LEU A 246 45.78 -8.17 9.29
CA LEU A 246 44.52 -7.52 9.68
C LEU A 246 43.77 -6.97 8.45
N VAL A 247 44.48 -6.29 7.54
CA VAL A 247 43.92 -5.82 6.27
C VAL A 247 43.42 -7.00 5.43
N GLY A 248 44.20 -8.07 5.33
CA GLY A 248 43.80 -9.31 4.67
C GLY A 248 42.49 -9.88 5.24
N GLY A 249 42.36 -9.94 6.57
CA GLY A 249 41.14 -10.38 7.25
C GLY A 249 39.93 -9.51 6.94
N VAL A 250 40.07 -8.19 6.99
CA VAL A 250 39.00 -7.24 6.63
C VAL A 250 38.56 -7.44 5.17
N LEU A 251 39.51 -7.59 4.25
CA LEU A 251 39.23 -7.85 2.83
C LEU A 251 38.51 -9.19 2.62
N THR A 252 38.86 -10.23 3.37
CA THR A 252 38.12 -11.51 3.35
C THR A 252 36.68 -11.36 3.79
N VAL A 253 36.42 -10.60 4.86
CA VAL A 253 35.05 -10.31 5.31
C VAL A 253 34.27 -9.55 4.25
N LEU A 254 34.87 -8.53 3.62
CA LEU A 254 34.25 -7.78 2.53
C LEU A 254 33.98 -8.66 1.30
N ALA A 255 34.91 -9.53 0.91
CA ALA A 255 34.71 -10.48 -0.17
C ALA A 255 33.55 -11.44 0.12
N GLY A 256 33.53 -12.01 1.34
CA GLY A 256 32.45 -12.89 1.80
C GLY A 256 31.08 -12.19 1.82
N TYR A 257 31.02 -10.94 2.29
CA TYR A 257 29.80 -10.13 2.27
C TYR A 257 29.30 -9.87 0.85
N ASN A 258 30.18 -9.52 -0.10
CA ASN A 258 29.78 -9.31 -1.49
C ASN A 258 29.33 -10.62 -2.16
N PHE A 259 29.98 -11.74 -1.86
CA PHE A 259 29.58 -13.06 -2.35
C PHE A 259 28.21 -13.48 -1.79
N TRP A 260 27.98 -13.24 -0.49
CA TRP A 260 26.67 -13.44 0.12
C TRP A 260 25.59 -12.57 -0.53
N LYS A 261 25.88 -11.28 -0.76
CA LYS A 261 24.97 -10.37 -1.46
C LYS A 261 24.61 -10.94 -2.83
N LEU A 262 25.59 -11.41 -3.60
CA LEU A 262 25.40 -12.04 -4.91
C LEU A 262 24.49 -13.29 -4.81
N LEU A 263 24.75 -14.18 -3.85
CA LEU A 263 23.95 -15.39 -3.64
C LEU A 263 22.52 -15.08 -3.19
N THR A 264 22.28 -13.94 -2.54
CA THR A 264 20.94 -13.53 -2.07
C THR A 264 20.16 -12.68 -3.06
N VAL A 265 20.75 -12.35 -4.23
CA VAL A 265 20.04 -11.63 -5.30
C VAL A 265 18.80 -12.41 -5.70
N ALA A 266 17.68 -11.72 -5.69
CA ALA A 266 16.40 -12.27 -6.11
C ALA A 266 15.74 -11.32 -7.10
N ASP A 267 15.05 -11.91 -8.06
CA ASP A 267 14.21 -11.20 -9.02
C ASP A 267 12.75 -11.36 -8.57
N VAL A 268 11.94 -10.34 -8.85
CA VAL A 268 10.51 -10.36 -8.53
C VAL A 268 9.75 -10.52 -9.84
N ILE A 269 9.00 -11.62 -9.94
CA ILE A 269 8.26 -12.01 -11.14
C ILE A 269 6.79 -11.77 -10.86
N ILE A 270 6.15 -11.00 -11.75
CA ILE A 270 4.71 -10.78 -11.79
C ILE A 270 4.19 -11.63 -12.95
N ASP A 271 3.56 -12.76 -12.63
CA ASP A 271 3.08 -13.74 -13.60
C ASP A 271 1.57 -13.53 -13.86
N HIS A 272 1.19 -13.23 -15.10
CA HIS A 272 -0.22 -13.07 -15.48
C HIS A 272 -0.91 -14.40 -15.78
N THR A 273 -0.13 -15.44 -16.06
CA THR A 273 -0.70 -16.76 -16.37
C THR A 273 -1.16 -17.41 -15.08
N ASP A 274 -0.29 -17.39 -14.07
CA ASP A 274 -0.56 -17.98 -12.77
C ASP A 274 -1.23 -17.00 -11.78
N LEU A 275 -1.41 -15.74 -12.19
CA LEU A 275 -1.98 -14.65 -11.37
C LEU A 275 -1.32 -14.53 -10.00
N GLU A 276 0.02 -14.55 -9.97
CA GLU A 276 0.80 -14.42 -8.74
C GLU A 276 2.02 -13.51 -8.91
N VAL A 277 2.41 -12.89 -7.80
CA VAL A 277 3.68 -12.19 -7.64
C VAL A 277 4.60 -13.06 -6.81
N ARG A 278 5.76 -13.44 -7.34
CA ARG A 278 6.73 -14.28 -6.63
C ARG A 278 8.12 -13.67 -6.63
N CYS A 279 8.84 -13.82 -5.53
CA CYS A 279 10.26 -13.49 -5.46
C CYS A 279 11.07 -14.77 -5.55
N GLN A 280 11.95 -14.83 -6.54
CA GLN A 280 12.73 -16.00 -6.87
C GLN A 280 14.22 -15.63 -6.84
N ASN A 281 15.01 -16.42 -6.14
CA ASN A 281 16.45 -16.27 -6.16
C ASN A 281 16.99 -16.50 -7.57
N ARG A 282 17.80 -15.57 -8.09
CA ARG A 282 18.21 -15.57 -9.49
C ARG A 282 19.07 -16.77 -9.89
N PHE A 283 19.92 -17.23 -8.98
CA PHE A 283 20.90 -18.29 -9.26
C PHE A 283 20.36 -19.69 -8.92
N SER A 284 19.66 -19.82 -7.79
CA SER A 284 19.14 -21.12 -7.34
C SER A 284 17.74 -21.43 -7.87
N GLY A 285 17.02 -20.44 -8.40
CA GLY A 285 15.62 -20.59 -8.77
C GLY A 285 14.68 -20.83 -7.57
N ARG A 286 15.19 -20.79 -6.33
CA ARG A 286 14.38 -21.02 -5.14
C ARG A 286 13.42 -19.86 -4.92
N VAL A 287 12.13 -20.15 -4.84
CA VAL A 287 11.09 -19.18 -4.50
C VAL A 287 11.20 -18.83 -3.01
N ARG A 288 11.41 -17.55 -2.70
CA ARG A 288 11.46 -17.03 -1.32
C ARG A 288 10.07 -16.78 -0.77
N TRP A 289 9.19 -16.23 -1.60
CA TRP A 289 7.80 -15.97 -1.28
C TRP A 289 6.94 -15.86 -2.54
N ARG A 290 5.64 -16.04 -2.37
CA ARG A 290 4.61 -15.90 -3.42
C ARG A 290 3.37 -15.22 -2.83
N VAL A 291 2.72 -14.41 -3.64
CA VAL A 291 1.51 -13.67 -3.29
C VAL A 291 0.52 -13.74 -4.46
N PRO A 292 -0.61 -14.44 -4.31
CA PRO A 292 -1.68 -14.45 -5.30
C PRO A 292 -2.26 -13.04 -5.53
N PHE A 293 -2.66 -12.70 -6.76
CA PHE A 293 -3.21 -11.38 -7.12
C PHE A 293 -4.46 -11.03 -6.31
N ASP A 294 -5.34 -12.01 -6.06
CA ASP A 294 -6.58 -11.84 -5.29
C ASP A 294 -6.33 -11.51 -3.80
N SER A 295 -5.15 -11.81 -3.28
CA SER A 295 -4.74 -11.46 -1.92
C SER A 295 -4.11 -10.07 -1.81
N VAL A 296 -3.82 -9.42 -2.94
CA VAL A 296 -3.20 -8.10 -2.97
C VAL A 296 -4.22 -7.04 -2.58
N GLY A 297 -4.07 -6.47 -1.39
CA GLY A 297 -4.92 -5.38 -0.91
C GLY A 297 -4.61 -4.07 -1.63
N TYR A 298 -3.34 -3.67 -1.67
CA TYR A 298 -2.88 -2.49 -2.39
C TYR A 298 -1.36 -2.51 -2.64
N LEU A 299 -0.92 -1.68 -3.59
CA LEU A 299 0.47 -1.35 -3.83
C LEU A 299 0.83 -0.07 -3.08
N LEU A 300 1.95 -0.07 -2.37
CA LEU A 300 2.46 1.07 -1.61
C LEU A 300 3.81 1.52 -2.18
N LEU A 301 3.83 2.73 -2.71
CA LEU A 301 5.05 3.45 -3.06
C LEU A 301 5.47 4.28 -1.84
N THR A 302 6.55 3.89 -1.18
CA THR A 302 7.18 4.70 -0.13
C THR A 302 8.34 5.48 -0.74
N GLN A 303 8.52 6.74 -0.38
CA GLN A 303 9.63 7.55 -0.90
C GLN A 303 10.20 8.51 0.13
N THR A 304 11.45 8.93 -0.10
CA THR A 304 12.00 10.12 0.56
C THR A 304 11.35 11.39 -0.02
N PRO A 305 11.37 12.54 0.69
CA PRO A 305 10.93 13.80 0.13
C PRO A 305 11.73 14.13 -1.13
N ALA A 306 11.03 14.54 -2.18
CA ALA A 306 11.67 14.91 -3.43
C ALA A 306 12.62 16.09 -3.22
N ARG A 307 13.81 15.99 -3.81
CA ARG A 307 14.83 17.06 -3.78
C ARG A 307 14.90 17.70 -5.16
N ALA A 308 14.82 19.01 -5.23
CA ALA A 308 15.03 19.72 -6.49
C ALA A 308 16.48 19.54 -6.98
N LEU A 309 16.65 19.16 -8.24
CA LEU A 309 17.93 19.02 -8.91
C LEU A 309 18.16 20.24 -9.81
N GLY A 310 18.76 21.27 -9.25
CA GLY A 310 19.05 22.53 -9.94
C GLY A 310 18.01 23.62 -9.69
N ARG A 311 18.04 24.67 -10.53
CA ARG A 311 17.13 25.82 -10.45
C ARG A 311 15.92 25.61 -11.34
N LYS A 312 14.72 26.00 -10.86
CA LYS A 312 13.50 25.98 -11.68
C LYS A 312 13.67 26.92 -12.86
N ASN A 313 13.51 26.43 -14.08
CA ASN A 313 13.32 27.30 -15.24
C ASN A 313 11.84 27.75 -15.28
N LYS A 314 11.57 28.99 -15.71
CA LYS A 314 10.25 29.62 -15.57
C LYS A 314 9.12 28.78 -16.18
N ASP A 315 9.43 28.12 -17.31
CA ASP A 315 8.44 27.41 -18.12
C ASP A 315 8.69 25.89 -18.21
N ALA A 316 9.65 25.35 -17.44
CA ALA A 316 9.99 23.92 -17.47
C ALA A 316 9.58 23.23 -16.15
N PRO A 317 9.22 21.94 -16.19
CA PRO A 317 9.00 21.17 -14.97
C PRO A 317 10.28 21.12 -14.12
N MET A 318 10.10 21.08 -12.80
CA MET A 318 11.22 20.98 -11.87
C MET A 318 11.83 19.59 -11.94
N ARG A 319 13.15 19.49 -12.18
CA ARG A 319 13.86 18.23 -12.02
C ARG A 319 13.93 17.85 -10.56
N ILE A 320 13.59 16.61 -10.24
CA ILE A 320 13.57 16.09 -8.88
C ILE A 320 14.36 14.78 -8.77
N GLY A 321 14.90 14.51 -7.58
CA GLY A 321 15.56 13.25 -7.22
C GLY A 321 15.08 12.73 -5.86
N GLN A 322 14.90 11.42 -5.74
CA GLN A 322 14.41 10.76 -4.53
C GLN A 322 14.74 9.27 -4.49
N ASP A 323 14.73 8.68 -3.30
CA ASP A 323 14.78 7.23 -3.11
C ASP A 323 13.36 6.68 -2.93
N ILE A 324 13.08 5.53 -3.52
CA ILE A 324 11.75 4.93 -3.62
C ILE A 324 11.82 3.44 -3.26
N TRP A 325 10.83 2.98 -2.50
CA TRP A 325 10.60 1.57 -2.21
C TRP A 325 9.19 1.20 -2.63
N LEU A 326 9.07 0.13 -3.42
CA LEU A 326 7.80 -0.42 -3.84
C LEU A 326 7.46 -1.63 -2.98
N HIS A 327 6.33 -1.57 -2.30
CA HIS A 327 5.83 -2.63 -1.45
C HIS A 327 4.47 -3.11 -1.92
N LEU A 328 4.25 -4.40 -1.86
CA LEU A 328 2.94 -5.02 -2.03
C LEU A 328 2.37 -5.38 -0.66
N TYR A 329 1.12 -5.00 -0.39
CA TYR A 329 0.44 -5.36 0.85
C TYR A 329 -0.60 -6.46 0.60
N ASP A 330 -0.48 -7.59 1.29
CA ASP A 330 -1.36 -8.77 1.14
C ASP A 330 -2.50 -8.82 2.17
N GLY A 331 -2.78 -7.70 2.85
CA GLY A 331 -3.71 -7.65 3.98
C GLY A 331 -3.09 -8.03 5.33
N ARG A 332 -1.88 -8.59 5.37
CA ARG A 332 -1.20 -9.01 6.60
C ARG A 332 0.19 -8.41 6.76
N ARG A 333 0.97 -8.35 5.67
CA ARG A 333 2.36 -7.92 5.66
C ARG A 333 2.71 -7.17 4.38
N PHE A 334 3.82 -6.46 4.44
CA PHE A 334 4.42 -5.79 3.30
C PHE A 334 5.51 -6.65 2.68
N TRP A 335 5.48 -6.75 1.36
CA TRP A 335 6.45 -7.45 0.54
C TRP A 335 7.21 -6.44 -0.29
N LEU A 336 8.51 -6.31 -0.07
CA LEU A 336 9.35 -5.43 -0.89
C LEU A 336 9.46 -6.01 -2.30
N LEU A 337 8.96 -5.27 -3.29
CA LEU A 337 9.12 -5.59 -4.71
C LEU A 337 10.43 -5.02 -5.25
N ALA A 338 10.73 -3.77 -4.90
CA ALA A 338 11.89 -3.06 -5.42
C ALA A 338 12.36 -1.97 -4.46
N GLU A 339 13.67 -1.79 -4.40
CA GLU A 339 14.34 -0.66 -3.76
C GLU A 339 15.13 0.10 -4.83
N LEU A 340 14.80 1.38 -5.00
CA LEU A 340 15.25 2.23 -6.09
C LEU A 340 15.88 3.49 -5.51
N SER A 341 17.20 3.57 -5.59
CA SER A 341 17.94 4.74 -5.15
C SER A 341 18.08 5.76 -6.28
N GLN A 342 18.12 7.04 -5.91
CA GLN A 342 18.40 8.16 -6.81
C GLN A 342 17.51 8.19 -8.07
N VAL A 343 16.22 7.93 -7.89
CA VAL A 343 15.25 8.03 -8.99
C VAL A 343 15.09 9.50 -9.36
N GLU A 344 15.50 9.83 -10.58
CA GLU A 344 15.30 11.16 -11.16
C GLU A 344 14.01 11.24 -11.98
N GLY A 345 13.45 12.44 -12.08
CA GLY A 345 12.39 12.76 -13.01
C GLY A 345 11.95 14.21 -12.90
N THR A 346 10.69 14.48 -13.21
CA THR A 346 10.13 15.82 -13.32
C THR A 346 8.91 16.02 -12.43
N CYS A 347 8.69 17.26 -12.02
CA CYS A 347 7.55 17.68 -11.22
C CYS A 347 6.96 18.96 -11.83
N TYR A 348 5.71 18.88 -12.28
CA TYR A 348 5.01 20.01 -12.88
C TYR A 348 4.49 20.97 -11.80
N GLU A 349 4.10 20.44 -10.64
CA GLU A 349 3.51 21.19 -9.53
C GLU A 349 4.43 21.28 -8.29
N TRP A 350 5.66 21.77 -8.49
CA TRP A 350 6.69 21.75 -7.45
C TRP A 350 6.31 22.44 -6.13
N GLU A 351 5.61 23.59 -6.20
CA GLU A 351 5.21 24.30 -4.99
C GLU A 351 4.13 23.53 -4.21
N THR A 352 3.20 22.86 -4.90
CA THR A 352 2.22 21.94 -4.30
C THR A 352 2.94 20.77 -3.63
N VAL A 353 3.87 20.13 -4.34
CA VAL A 353 4.65 18.99 -3.83
C VAL A 353 5.44 19.35 -2.58
N LYS A 354 6.07 20.53 -2.52
CA LYS A 354 6.78 21.01 -1.31
C LYS A 354 5.87 21.09 -0.07
N MET A 355 4.60 21.46 -0.24
CA MET A 355 3.65 21.53 0.86
C MET A 355 3.17 20.12 1.24
N ILE A 356 2.80 19.33 0.23
CA ILE A 356 2.31 17.95 0.36
C ILE A 356 3.32 17.07 1.08
N GLN A 357 4.61 17.15 0.73
CA GLN A 357 5.65 16.30 1.32
C GLN A 357 5.98 16.61 2.79
N LYS A 358 5.52 17.75 3.33
CA LYS A 358 5.65 18.08 4.76
C LYS A 358 4.56 17.42 5.60
N GLN A 359 3.46 17.04 4.98
CA GLN A 359 2.34 16.39 5.66
C GLN A 359 2.59 14.88 5.67
N PRO A 360 2.69 14.23 6.84
CA PRO A 360 2.79 12.78 6.89
C PRO A 360 1.49 12.13 6.45
N GLY A 361 1.56 10.93 5.88
CA GLY A 361 0.38 10.13 5.56
C GLY A 361 0.37 9.58 4.14
N ARG A 362 -0.47 8.55 3.98
CA ARG A 362 -0.74 7.88 2.71
C ARG A 362 -1.70 8.71 1.88
N ARG A 363 -1.44 8.79 0.58
CA ARG A 363 -2.29 9.51 -0.38
C ARG A 363 -2.33 8.77 -1.71
N ALA A 364 -3.35 9.03 -2.52
CA ALA A 364 -3.38 8.54 -3.89
C ALA A 364 -2.21 9.14 -4.69
N LEU A 365 -1.61 8.34 -5.56
CA LEU A 365 -0.53 8.81 -6.42
C LEU A 365 -1.10 9.66 -7.57
N LEU A 366 -0.50 10.84 -7.77
CA LEU A 366 -0.77 11.71 -8.91
C LEU A 366 0.51 11.88 -9.73
N LEU A 367 0.51 11.46 -10.99
CA LEU A 367 1.72 11.49 -11.84
C LEU A 367 2.16 12.93 -12.17
N ALA A 368 1.23 13.90 -12.17
CA ALA A 368 1.58 15.33 -12.31
C ALA A 368 2.50 15.84 -11.19
N HIS A 369 2.39 15.25 -9.99
CA HIS A 369 3.27 15.58 -8.87
C HIS A 369 4.65 14.94 -9.00
N TYR A 370 4.72 13.74 -9.57
CA TYR A 370 5.93 12.94 -9.65
C TYR A 370 5.97 12.15 -10.96
N ASP A 371 6.46 12.78 -12.01
CA ASP A 371 6.71 12.17 -13.30
C ASP A 371 8.11 11.54 -13.27
N THR A 372 8.19 10.33 -12.71
CA THR A 372 9.44 9.56 -12.64
C THR A 372 9.20 8.14 -13.13
N PRO A 373 10.23 7.44 -13.65
CA PRO A 373 10.08 6.06 -14.11
C PRO A 373 9.54 5.10 -13.03
N ALA A 374 9.90 5.32 -11.76
CA ALA A 374 9.42 4.49 -10.65
C ALA A 374 7.92 4.70 -10.37
N HIS A 375 7.44 5.93 -10.53
CA HIS A 375 6.03 6.27 -10.34
C HIS A 375 5.17 5.69 -11.45
N HIS A 376 5.66 5.78 -12.70
CA HIS A 376 5.04 5.09 -13.82
C HIS A 376 5.05 3.56 -13.65
N ALA A 377 6.17 2.98 -13.22
CA ALA A 377 6.26 1.56 -12.94
C ALA A 377 5.26 1.13 -11.85
N ALA A 378 5.11 1.90 -10.78
CA ALA A 378 4.15 1.60 -9.72
C ALA A 378 2.69 1.71 -10.20
N ALA A 379 2.35 2.79 -10.92
CA ALA A 379 1.02 2.98 -11.49
C ALA A 379 0.66 1.87 -12.49
N PHE A 380 1.64 1.49 -13.31
CA PHE A 380 1.52 0.38 -14.24
C PHE A 380 1.28 -0.94 -13.50
N LEU A 381 2.12 -1.27 -12.50
CA LEU A 381 1.98 -2.49 -11.70
C LEU A 381 0.64 -2.55 -10.95
N ALA A 382 0.20 -1.45 -10.33
CA ALA A 382 -1.08 -1.41 -9.63
C ALA A 382 -2.25 -1.70 -10.58
N ARG A 383 -2.25 -1.09 -11.78
CA ARG A 383 -3.23 -1.37 -12.82
C ARG A 383 -3.20 -2.83 -13.29
N THR A 384 -2.00 -3.38 -13.48
CA THR A 384 -1.80 -4.78 -13.87
C THR A 384 -2.30 -5.76 -12.81
N LEU A 385 -2.12 -5.43 -11.53
CA LEU A 385 -2.60 -6.24 -10.40
C LEU A 385 -4.10 -6.02 -10.11
N GLY A 386 -4.73 -5.01 -10.72
CA GLY A 386 -6.12 -4.66 -10.44
C GLY A 386 -6.33 -4.11 -9.01
N THR A 387 -5.33 -3.41 -8.47
CA THR A 387 -5.32 -2.96 -7.08
C THR A 387 -5.04 -1.45 -6.97
N GLU A 388 -5.30 -0.89 -5.80
CA GLU A 388 -5.06 0.53 -5.54
C GLU A 388 -3.56 0.84 -5.38
N LEU A 389 -3.18 2.09 -5.70
CA LEU A 389 -1.82 2.60 -5.50
C LEU A 389 -1.81 3.75 -4.50
N TRP A 390 -1.13 3.50 -3.38
CA TRP A 390 -0.91 4.48 -2.33
C TRP A 390 0.54 4.97 -2.33
N GLN A 391 0.73 6.25 -2.04
CA GLN A 391 2.02 6.88 -1.86
C GLN A 391 2.21 7.32 -0.40
N ASP A 392 3.37 7.01 0.17
CA ASP A 392 3.79 7.44 1.52
C ASP A 392 5.14 8.15 1.45
N ILE A 393 5.25 9.33 2.06
CA ILE A 393 6.46 10.16 2.03
C ILE A 393 7.09 10.16 3.43
N ARG A 394 8.30 9.61 3.56
CA ARG A 394 9.00 9.46 4.84
C ARG A 394 10.05 10.54 5.03
N LEU A 395 9.80 11.46 5.96
CA LEU A 395 10.67 12.61 6.26
C LEU A 395 12.04 12.21 6.85
N LYS A 396 12.16 11.01 7.43
CA LYS A 396 13.41 10.43 7.93
C LYS A 396 13.29 8.91 8.01
N PHE A 397 14.36 8.20 7.64
CA PHE A 397 14.62 6.86 8.15
C PHE A 397 15.25 7.03 9.53
N ASP A 398 14.43 7.01 10.57
CA ASP A 398 14.96 6.62 11.88
C ASP A 398 15.14 5.10 11.80
N LEU A 399 16.32 4.68 11.32
CA LEU A 399 16.79 3.30 11.33
C LEU A 399 17.62 3.05 12.58
#